data_AF-A0A9P0AAD9-F1
#
_entry.id   AF-A0A9P0AAD9-F1
#
_cell.length_a   1.000
_cell.length_b   1.000
_cell.length_c   1.000
_cell.angle_alpha   90.00
_cell.angle_beta   90.00
_cell.angle_gamma   90.00
#
_symmetry.space_group_name_H-M   'P 1'
#
loop_
_entity.id
_entity.type
_entity.pdbx_description
1 polymer ?
#
loop_
_entity_poly.entity_id
_entity_poly.type
_entity_poly.pdbx_seq_one_letter_code
_entity_poly.pdbx_strand_id
1 'polypeptide(L)'
;MRKQNTQLTYDKFAEWCDGYNEIIFHPFSVVKAISQNKFDLYWGHSGPAVMIKTLIDYSGSGGMLDIHFLLSGRTLKKRIQEDLVYTDLFQHEEFYWGLLASTACVNAVKMDGDTYTYTLEIPNKEVNEYLKYHFQTQLEKEKGEIR
;
A
#
# COMPACT_ATOMS: atom_id res chain seq x y z
N MET A 1 4.29 -36.36 2.23
CA MET A 1 3.86 -35.02 1.75
C MET A 1 3.97 -34.99 0.24
N ARG A 2 2.86 -34.77 -0.50
CA ARG A 2 2.91 -34.65 -1.97
C ARG A 2 3.66 -33.35 -2.31
N LYS A 3 4.82 -33.45 -2.98
CA LYS A 3 5.42 -32.29 -3.64
C LYS A 3 4.45 -31.85 -4.73
N GLN A 4 3.64 -30.83 -4.47
CA GLN A 4 2.87 -30.19 -5.52
C GLN A 4 3.87 -29.55 -6.49
N ASN A 5 3.69 -29.80 -7.78
CA ASN A 5 4.48 -29.17 -8.84
C ASN A 5 4.05 -27.70 -8.91
N THR A 6 4.63 -26.86 -8.05
CA THR A 6 4.29 -25.44 -7.94
C THR A 6 5.23 -24.61 -8.80
N GLN A 7 4.67 -23.65 -9.52
CA GLN A 7 5.47 -22.64 -10.24
C GLN A 7 5.91 -21.50 -9.32
N LEU A 8 5.55 -21.53 -8.03
CA LEU A 8 5.91 -20.55 -7.03
C LEU A 8 7.34 -20.83 -6.56
N THR A 9 8.27 -19.99 -6.97
CA THR A 9 9.67 -20.03 -6.54
C THR A 9 9.95 -18.86 -5.60
N TYR A 10 11.01 -18.97 -4.80
CA TYR A 10 11.49 -17.85 -3.99
C TYR A 10 11.75 -16.62 -4.85
N ASP A 11 12.40 -16.77 -6.01
CA ASP A 11 12.73 -15.65 -6.90
C ASP A 11 11.48 -14.91 -7.39
N LYS A 12 10.40 -15.63 -7.71
CA LYS A 12 9.13 -14.99 -8.12
C LYS A 12 8.41 -14.31 -6.97
N PHE A 13 8.51 -14.86 -5.76
CA PHE A 13 8.02 -14.20 -4.55
C PHE A 13 8.81 -12.93 -4.29
N ALA A 14 10.14 -13.01 -4.40
CA ALA A 14 11.04 -11.87 -4.23
C ALA A 14 10.70 -10.76 -5.22
N GLU A 15 10.58 -11.07 -6.52
CA GLU A 15 10.15 -10.12 -7.57
C GLU A 15 8.75 -9.53 -7.29
N TRP A 16 7.86 -10.29 -6.66
CA TRP A 16 6.53 -9.80 -6.32
C TRP A 16 6.51 -8.84 -5.12
N CYS A 17 7.49 -8.98 -4.21
CA CYS A 17 7.59 -8.25 -2.94
C CYS A 17 8.88 -7.42 -2.81
N ASP A 18 9.52 -7.04 -3.91
CA ASP A 18 10.84 -6.40 -4.01
C ASP A 18 10.88 -4.91 -3.63
N GLY A 19 9.88 -4.46 -2.89
CA GLY A 19 9.52 -3.05 -2.82
C GLY A 19 9.92 -2.29 -1.57
N TYR A 20 10.50 -2.97 -0.60
CA TYR A 20 11.09 -2.34 0.57
C TYR A 20 12.61 -2.38 0.37
N ASN A 21 13.38 -1.66 1.20
CA ASN A 21 14.86 -1.77 1.17
C ASN A 21 15.37 -3.22 1.35
N GLU A 22 14.47 -4.15 1.71
CA GLU A 22 14.65 -5.59 1.78
C GLU A 22 13.44 -6.32 1.17
N ILE A 23 13.57 -7.62 0.89
CA ILE A 23 12.43 -8.45 0.44
C ILE A 23 11.57 -8.81 1.66
N ILE A 24 10.41 -8.17 1.79
CA ILE A 24 9.47 -8.41 2.90
C ILE A 24 8.24 -9.15 2.37
N PHE A 25 8.05 -10.39 2.82
CA PHE A 25 6.85 -11.17 2.49
C PHE A 25 5.73 -10.91 3.48
N HIS A 26 4.54 -10.57 2.99
CA HIS A 26 3.36 -10.52 3.85
C HIS A 26 2.91 -11.95 4.22
N PRO A 27 2.85 -12.34 5.52
CA PRO A 27 2.61 -13.72 5.93
C PRO A 27 1.30 -14.30 5.37
N PHE A 28 0.25 -13.48 5.30
CA PHE A 28 -1.05 -13.90 4.73
C PHE A 28 -0.96 -14.16 3.22
N SER A 29 -0.22 -13.31 2.48
CA SER A 29 -0.06 -13.48 1.03
C SER A 29 0.70 -14.77 0.72
N VAL A 30 1.73 -15.11 1.49
CA VAL A 30 2.49 -16.36 1.35
C VAL A 30 1.59 -17.58 1.57
N VAL A 31 0.86 -17.62 2.68
CA VAL A 31 -0.03 -18.75 3.00
C VAL A 31 -1.09 -18.93 1.91
N LYS A 32 -1.70 -17.83 1.46
CA LYS A 32 -2.74 -17.86 0.43
C LYS A 32 -2.18 -18.31 -0.92
N ALA A 33 -1.06 -17.74 -1.35
CA ALA A 33 -0.40 -18.10 -2.59
C ALA A 33 -0.02 -19.58 -2.62
N ILE A 34 0.55 -20.12 -1.52
CA ILE A 34 0.85 -21.55 -1.40
C ILE A 34 -0.42 -22.39 -1.48
N SER A 35 -1.48 -22.03 -0.72
CA SER A 35 -2.72 -22.82 -0.69
C SER A 35 -3.46 -22.84 -2.03
N GLN A 36 -3.32 -21.79 -2.84
CA GLN A 36 -3.99 -21.62 -4.13
C GLN A 36 -3.07 -21.87 -5.34
N ASN A 37 -1.78 -22.10 -5.10
CA ASN A 37 -0.75 -22.25 -6.12
C ASN A 37 -0.74 -21.10 -7.15
N LYS A 38 -0.98 -19.86 -6.71
CA LYS A 38 -1.17 -18.69 -7.57
C LYS A 38 -0.76 -17.40 -6.85
N PHE A 39 -0.04 -16.51 -7.52
CA PHE A 39 0.15 -15.12 -7.09
C PHE A 39 -1.11 -14.29 -7.37
N ASP A 40 -1.61 -13.60 -6.36
CA ASP A 40 -2.82 -12.76 -6.42
C ASP A 40 -2.71 -11.65 -5.36
N LEU A 41 -3.64 -10.70 -5.38
CA LEU A 41 -3.74 -9.55 -4.46
C LEU A 41 -4.26 -9.97 -3.07
N TYR A 42 -3.61 -10.93 -2.42
CA TYR A 42 -4.10 -11.46 -1.14
C TYR A 42 -3.96 -10.48 0.01
N TRP A 43 -2.89 -9.69 0.03
CA TRP A 43 -2.74 -8.62 1.00
C TRP A 43 -3.79 -7.53 0.77
N GLY A 44 -3.94 -7.14 -0.49
CA GLY A 44 -4.95 -6.18 -0.93
C GLY A 44 -6.39 -6.61 -0.60
N HIS A 45 -6.70 -7.90 -0.55
CA HIS A 45 -8.06 -8.34 -0.19
C HIS A 45 -8.29 -8.49 1.32
N SER A 46 -7.32 -8.10 2.17
CA SER A 46 -7.43 -8.20 3.63
C SER A 46 -7.93 -6.89 4.26
N GLY A 47 -8.41 -6.96 5.52
CA GLY A 47 -9.03 -5.84 6.25
C GLY A 47 -8.32 -4.47 6.19
N PRO A 48 -6.98 -4.39 6.26
CA PRO A 48 -6.23 -3.14 6.11
C PRO A 48 -6.59 -2.38 4.83
N ALA A 49 -6.84 -3.09 3.74
CA ALA A 49 -7.10 -2.50 2.45
C ALA A 49 -8.51 -1.88 2.34
N VAL A 50 -9.50 -2.46 3.02
CA VAL A 50 -10.81 -1.82 3.22
C VAL A 50 -10.66 -0.53 4.02
N MET A 51 -9.77 -0.53 5.02
CA MET A 51 -9.49 0.66 5.84
C MET A 51 -8.85 1.78 5.01
N ILE A 52 -7.99 1.44 4.05
CA ILE A 52 -7.37 2.38 3.12
C ILE A 52 -8.42 3.10 2.28
N LYS A 53 -9.39 2.34 1.72
CA LYS A 53 -10.49 2.94 0.97
C LYS A 53 -11.29 3.93 1.84
N THR A 54 -11.64 3.53 3.06
CA THR A 54 -12.37 4.40 4.00
C THR A 54 -11.58 5.67 4.35
N LEU A 55 -10.26 5.55 4.53
CA LEU A 55 -9.41 6.72 4.85
C LEU A 55 -9.23 7.64 3.64
N ILE A 56 -9.16 7.10 2.43
CA ILE A 56 -9.12 7.92 1.22
C ILE A 56 -10.46 8.65 1.03
N ASP A 57 -11.59 7.94 1.20
CA ASP A 57 -12.91 8.55 1.17
C ASP A 57 -13.04 9.68 2.24
N TYR A 58 -12.36 9.55 3.39
CA TYR A 58 -12.30 10.59 4.43
C TYR A 58 -11.39 11.78 4.05
N SER A 59 -10.24 11.52 3.42
CA SER A 59 -9.26 12.53 3.03
C SER A 59 -9.71 13.48 1.90
N GLY A 60 -10.81 13.15 1.22
CA GLY A 60 -11.37 13.96 0.14
C GLY A 60 -10.44 14.05 -1.08
N SER A 61 -10.53 15.16 -1.82
CA SER A 61 -9.75 15.37 -3.05
C SER A 61 -8.23 15.43 -2.82
N GLY A 62 -7.79 15.84 -1.62
CA GLY A 62 -6.38 15.89 -1.26
C GLY A 62 -5.73 14.49 -1.27
N GLY A 63 -6.35 13.52 -0.59
CA GLY A 63 -5.80 12.17 -0.57
C GLY A 63 -5.95 11.42 -1.90
N MET A 64 -6.98 11.72 -2.70
CA MET A 64 -7.05 11.19 -4.08
C MET A 64 -5.89 11.69 -4.94
N LEU A 65 -5.53 12.97 -4.84
CA LEU A 65 -4.39 13.54 -5.54
C LEU A 65 -3.06 12.90 -5.08
N ASP A 66 -2.92 12.65 -3.78
CA ASP A 66 -1.75 11.95 -3.24
C ASP A 66 -1.63 10.53 -3.78
N ILE A 67 -2.73 9.78 -3.85
CA ILE A 67 -2.77 8.45 -4.47
C ILE A 67 -2.41 8.53 -5.96
N HIS A 68 -2.85 9.57 -6.66
CA HIS A 68 -2.46 9.79 -8.06
C HIS A 68 -0.95 9.97 -8.22
N PHE A 69 -0.33 10.78 -7.36
CA PHE A 69 1.11 10.97 -7.37
C PHE A 69 1.87 9.68 -7.07
N LEU A 70 1.46 8.93 -6.06
CA LEU A 70 2.04 7.63 -5.72
C LEU A 70 1.94 6.64 -6.89
N LEU A 71 0.75 6.53 -7.51
CA LEU A 71 0.52 5.66 -8.66
C LEU A 71 1.30 6.08 -9.92
N SER A 72 1.69 7.36 -10.00
CA SER A 72 2.56 7.89 -11.04
C SER A 72 4.06 7.63 -10.79
N GLY A 73 4.40 6.90 -9.72
CA GLY A 73 5.77 6.62 -9.31
C GLY A 73 6.47 7.82 -8.64
N ARG A 74 5.71 8.83 -8.20
CA ARG A 74 6.28 9.97 -7.45
C ARG A 74 6.23 9.68 -5.96
N THR A 75 7.20 10.25 -5.25
CA THR A 75 7.25 10.21 -3.79
C THR A 75 6.44 11.35 -3.18
N LEU A 76 5.81 11.12 -2.04
CA LEU A 76 5.16 12.15 -1.23
C LEU A 76 6.02 12.51 -0.02
N LYS A 77 5.89 13.74 0.49
CA LYS A 77 6.45 14.14 1.79
C LYS A 77 5.31 14.38 2.76
N LYS A 78 5.24 13.57 3.81
CA LYS A 78 4.12 13.59 4.76
C LYS A 78 4.62 13.44 6.18
N ARG A 79 3.86 14.00 7.12
CA ARG A 79 4.06 13.70 8.54
C ARG A 79 3.40 12.38 8.88
N ILE A 80 4.06 11.59 9.73
CA ILE A 80 3.53 10.34 10.24
C ILE A 80 3.50 10.42 11.77
N GLN A 81 2.34 10.07 12.33
CA GLN A 81 2.23 9.76 13.75
C GLN A 81 2.63 8.30 13.97
N GLU A 82 3.78 8.08 14.63
CA GLU A 82 4.30 6.73 14.93
C GLU A 82 3.43 6.01 15.99
N ASP A 83 2.94 6.75 16.99
CA ASP A 83 2.05 6.23 18.03
C ASP A 83 0.60 6.23 17.55
N LEU A 84 0.24 5.20 16.76
CA LEU A 84 -1.09 5.05 16.20
C LEU A 84 -2.10 4.59 17.26
N VAL A 85 -3.05 5.46 17.62
CA VAL A 85 -4.21 5.10 18.45
C VAL A 85 -5.44 4.97 17.57
N TYR A 86 -6.09 3.80 17.58
CA TYR A 86 -7.23 3.50 16.70
C TYR A 86 -8.38 4.51 16.79
N THR A 87 -8.57 5.14 17.96
CA THR A 87 -9.63 6.16 18.17
C THR A 87 -9.38 7.45 17.40
N ASP A 88 -8.14 7.70 16.97
CA ASP A 88 -7.71 8.97 16.37
C ASP A 88 -7.49 8.85 14.86
N LEU A 89 -7.68 7.66 14.28
CA LEU A 89 -7.47 7.36 12.85
C LEU A 89 -8.18 8.31 11.88
N PHE A 90 -9.32 8.85 12.28
CA PHE A 90 -10.14 9.74 11.46
C PHE A 90 -10.05 11.21 11.91
N GLN A 91 -9.08 11.58 12.76
CA GLN A 91 -8.97 12.95 13.26
C GLN A 91 -8.00 13.79 12.42
N HIS A 92 -6.87 13.21 12.00
CA HIS A 92 -5.84 13.92 11.24
C HIS A 92 -5.19 13.04 10.17
N GLU A 93 -4.74 13.68 9.08
CA GLU A 93 -4.08 13.01 7.94
C GLU A 93 -2.79 12.26 8.36
N GLU A 94 -2.12 12.70 9.42
CA GLU A 94 -0.88 12.07 9.91
C GLU A 94 -1.13 10.63 10.44
N PHE A 95 -2.32 10.35 10.96
CA PHE A 95 -2.73 9.00 11.37
C PHE A 95 -3.06 8.11 10.17
N TYR A 96 -3.58 8.70 9.08
CA TYR A 96 -3.78 7.99 7.82
C TYR A 96 -2.45 7.48 7.24
N TRP A 97 -1.44 8.35 7.19
CA TRP A 97 -0.11 7.94 6.71
C TRP A 97 0.60 6.97 7.66
N GLY A 98 0.42 7.12 8.97
CA GLY A 98 0.91 6.15 9.96
C GLY A 98 0.27 4.76 9.80
N LEU A 99 -1.03 4.69 9.53
CA LEU A 99 -1.68 3.41 9.23
C LEU A 99 -1.16 2.81 7.91
N LEU A 100 -1.05 3.61 6.85
CA LEU A 100 -0.53 3.11 5.57
C LEU A 100 0.90 2.58 5.70
N ALA A 101 1.75 3.24 6.48
CA ALA A 101 3.12 2.81 6.73
C ALA A 101 3.18 1.53 7.60
N SER A 102 2.42 1.48 8.71
CA SER A 102 2.39 0.31 9.62
C SER A 102 1.81 -0.94 8.96
N THR A 103 0.90 -0.77 8.01
CA THR A 103 0.35 -1.84 7.18
C THR A 103 1.16 -2.07 5.90
N ALA A 104 2.32 -1.42 5.77
CA ALA A 104 3.23 -1.58 4.66
C ALA A 104 2.59 -1.31 3.27
N CYS A 105 1.53 -0.51 3.21
CA CYS A 105 0.90 -0.07 1.96
C CYS A 105 1.63 1.12 1.32
N VAL A 106 2.53 1.76 2.07
CA VAL A 106 3.56 2.65 1.54
C VAL A 106 4.90 2.21 2.12
N ASN A 107 5.98 2.37 1.37
CA ASN A 107 7.32 2.41 1.94
C ASN A 107 7.53 3.81 2.53
N ALA A 108 7.90 3.91 3.80
CA ALA A 108 8.07 5.18 4.51
C ALA A 108 9.52 5.33 4.98
N VAL A 109 10.24 6.30 4.41
CA VAL A 109 11.64 6.58 4.74
C VAL A 109 11.71 7.89 5.52
N LYS A 110 12.20 7.83 6.76
CA LYS A 110 12.34 9.00 7.63
C LYS A 110 13.32 10.00 7.02
N MET A 111 12.98 11.28 7.03
CA MET A 111 13.86 12.33 6.51
C MET A 111 14.87 12.76 7.58
N ASP A 112 16.12 13.00 7.15
CA ASP A 112 17.15 13.53 8.04
C ASP A 112 16.79 14.94 8.54
N GLY A 113 16.85 15.14 9.86
CA GLY A 113 16.66 16.46 10.49
C GLY A 113 15.22 16.86 10.82
N ASP A 114 14.22 16.02 10.51
CA ASP A 114 12.83 16.21 10.94
C ASP A 114 12.30 14.92 11.59
N THR A 115 11.93 15.01 12.87
CA THR A 115 11.53 13.86 13.69
C THR A 115 10.28 13.16 13.18
N TYR A 116 9.39 13.83 12.44
CA TYR A 116 8.07 13.28 12.08
C TYR A 116 7.78 13.27 10.59
N THR A 117 8.71 13.75 9.74
CA THR A 117 8.49 13.81 8.30
C THR A 117 9.13 12.64 7.57
N TYR A 118 8.37 12.06 6.65
CA TYR A 118 8.72 10.87 5.90
C TYR A 118 8.54 11.11 4.40
N THR A 119 9.40 10.46 3.61
CA THR A 119 9.21 10.28 2.17
C THR A 119 8.45 8.97 1.95
N LEU A 120 7.32 9.04 1.25
CA LEU A 120 6.44 7.91 1.01
C LEU A 120 6.42 7.53 -0.47
N GLU A 121 6.45 6.24 -0.75
CA GLU A 121 6.32 5.68 -2.10
C GLU A 121 5.54 4.36 -2.09
N ILE A 122 5.08 3.92 -3.25
CA ILE A 122 4.47 2.58 -3.38
C ILE A 122 5.61 1.56 -3.27
N PRO A 123 5.53 0.60 -2.32
CA PRO A 123 6.64 -0.30 -2.07
C PRO A 123 6.78 -1.25 -3.25
N ASN A 124 5.79 -2.09 -3.50
CA ASN A 124 5.91 -3.21 -4.44
C ASN A 124 4.76 -3.24 -5.44
N LYS A 125 4.90 -4.16 -6.41
CA LYS A 125 3.92 -4.39 -7.46
C LYS A 125 2.55 -4.84 -6.93
N GLU A 126 2.50 -5.68 -5.89
CA GLU A 126 1.22 -6.11 -5.29
C GLU A 126 0.39 -4.91 -4.82
N VAL A 127 1.01 -4.00 -4.07
CA VAL A 127 0.34 -2.80 -3.57
C VAL A 127 -0.01 -1.85 -4.71
N ASN A 128 0.86 -1.71 -5.71
CA ASN A 128 0.58 -0.89 -6.89
C ASN A 128 -0.67 -1.37 -7.63
N GLU A 129 -0.73 -2.67 -7.95
CA GLU A 129 -1.86 -3.29 -8.65
C GLU A 129 -3.14 -3.23 -7.80
N TYR A 130 -3.03 -3.40 -6.48
CA TYR A 130 -4.15 -3.21 -5.56
C TYR A 130 -4.76 -1.81 -5.68
N LEU A 131 -3.92 -0.78 -5.51
CA LEU A 131 -4.37 0.61 -5.56
C LEU A 131 -4.93 0.96 -6.95
N LYS A 132 -4.30 0.50 -8.03
CA LYS A 132 -4.84 0.70 -9.38
C LYS A 132 -6.23 0.10 -9.52
N TYR A 133 -6.42 -1.17 -9.15
CA TYR A 133 -7.70 -1.86 -9.29
C TYR A 133 -8.81 -1.18 -8.47
N HIS A 134 -8.52 -0.81 -7.22
CA HIS A 134 -9.54 -0.26 -6.31
C HIS A 134 -9.83 1.24 -6.50
N PHE A 135 -8.90 2.01 -7.06
CA PHE A 135 -9.08 3.44 -7.32
C PHE A 135 -9.28 3.76 -8.81
N GLN A 136 -9.37 2.76 -9.69
CA GLN A 136 -9.54 2.96 -11.14
C GLN A 136 -10.71 3.90 -11.48
N THR A 137 -11.87 3.71 -10.82
CA THR A 137 -13.07 4.50 -11.12
C THR A 137 -12.86 5.98 -10.79
N GLN A 138 -12.20 6.28 -9.67
CA GLN A 138 -11.88 7.64 -9.23
C GLN A 138 -10.80 8.25 -10.13
N LEU A 139 -9.77 7.48 -10.49
CA LEU A 139 -8.71 7.90 -11.41
C LEU A 139 -9.23 8.21 -12.82
N GLU A 140 -10.28 7.53 -13.28
CA GLU A 140 -10.92 7.76 -14.57
C GLU A 140 -11.83 9.01 -14.56
N LYS A 141 -12.55 9.25 -13.45
CA LYS A 141 -13.40 10.44 -13.29
C LYS A 141 -12.60 11.73 -13.32
N GLU A 142 -11.50 11.81 -12.58
CA GLU A 142 -10.65 13.02 -12.54
C GLU A 142 -9.98 13.29 -13.91
N LYS A 143 -9.62 12.25 -14.67
CA LYS A 143 -9.11 12.41 -16.05
C LYS A 143 -10.15 12.98 -17.02
N GLY A 144 -11.44 12.78 -16.75
CA GLY A 144 -12.53 13.34 -17.54
C GLY A 144 -12.84 14.80 -17.24
N GLU A 145 -12.53 15.27 -16.02
CA GLU A 145 -12.78 16.66 -15.59
C GLU A 145 -11.66 17.64 -15.97
N ILE A 146 -10.47 17.14 -16.31
CA ILE A 146 -9.31 17.95 -16.75
C ILE A 146 -9.29 18.16 -18.29
N ARG A 147 -10.31 17.65 -19.01
CA ARG A 147 -10.44 17.77 -20.47
C ARG A 147 -11.36 18.89 -20.93
#